data_AF-A0A1Q9TQY8-F1
#
_entry.id   AF-A0A1Q9TQY8-F1
#
_cell.length_a   1.000
_cell.length_b   1.000
_cell.length_c   1.000
_cell.angle_alpha   90.00
_cell.angle_beta   90.00
_cell.angle_gamma   90.00
#
_symmetry.space_group_name_H-M   'P 1'
#
loop_
_entity.id
_entity.type
_entity.pdbx_description
1 polymer ?
#
loop_
_entity_poly.entity_id
_entity_poly.type
_entity_poly.pdbx_seq_one_letter_code
_entity_poly.pdbx_strand_id
1 'polypeptide(L)'
;MALDDDALLVPAVGTYYYHPTVGTEVPADPDNPETDGYVDLGHTALEAPFGINTEGGEQAVLGTWRNRQARSVNSPRVESFNFVVQQWTEYNYRLYFGANAITDPNGYTYAHKDPVETEGTLWVRIEDGAERVAFHGPRVSIFRNEALALEAEALGGLSVRATVLGRAGDQRMYGLTPKQSASLAAVGLDVTPATSSLAVSGTEQLAAEATYDDASTADVTLSAMWGTSDEQIATVSSSGLVTAVATGSATVTAVYQGHTDTCDVTVT
;
A
#
# COMPACT_ATOMS: atom_id res chain seq x y z
N MET A 1 5.93 21.90 10.79
CA MET A 1 5.05 21.09 9.92
C MET A 1 3.74 20.94 10.66
N ALA A 2 2.62 21.25 10.00
CA ALA A 2 1.32 20.82 10.53
C ALA A 2 1.30 19.29 10.58
N LEU A 3 0.68 18.72 11.61
CA LEU A 3 0.42 17.29 11.66
C LEU A 3 -0.58 16.97 10.55
N ASP A 4 -0.26 15.97 9.74
CA ASP A 4 -1.14 15.43 8.72
C ASP A 4 -1.91 14.27 9.35
N ASP A 5 -3.11 14.57 9.87
CA ASP A 5 -3.97 13.59 10.54
C ASP A 5 -4.57 12.57 9.54
N ASP A 6 -4.48 12.83 8.23
CA ASP A 6 -4.90 11.92 7.15
C ASP A 6 -3.80 10.90 6.77
N ALA A 7 -2.57 11.07 7.26
CA ALA A 7 -1.46 10.14 7.04
C ALA A 7 -1.45 8.92 7.98
N LEU A 8 -2.52 8.72 8.76
CA LEU A 8 -2.62 7.64 9.74
C LEU A 8 -3.32 6.42 9.12
N LEU A 9 -2.53 5.39 8.81
CA LEU A 9 -3.06 4.05 8.53
C LEU A 9 -3.70 3.46 9.81
N VAL A 10 -5.01 3.29 9.80
CA VAL A 10 -5.72 2.49 10.80
C VAL A 10 -5.70 1.05 10.29
N PRO A 11 -5.03 0.10 10.96
CA PRO A 11 -4.97 -1.27 10.45
C PRO A 11 -6.38 -1.87 10.33
N ALA A 12 -6.87 -2.01 9.10
CA ALA A 12 -8.04 -2.81 8.77
C ALA A 12 -7.60 -4.24 8.38
N VAL A 13 -8.58 -5.05 7.97
CA VAL A 13 -8.43 -6.50 7.75
C VAL A 13 -7.22 -6.81 6.86
N GLY A 14 -6.27 -7.59 7.39
CA GLY A 14 -5.19 -8.16 6.60
C GLY A 14 -5.53 -9.59 6.18
N THR A 15 -5.21 -9.97 4.94
CA THR A 15 -5.40 -11.32 4.40
C THR A 15 -4.05 -11.97 4.13
N TYR A 16 -3.94 -13.26 4.46
CA TYR A 16 -2.74 -14.06 4.32
C TYR A 16 -2.88 -15.02 3.13
N TYR A 17 -1.88 -15.04 2.25
CA TYR A 17 -1.86 -15.90 1.07
C TYR A 17 -0.58 -16.71 1.02
N TYR A 18 -0.67 -17.98 0.61
CA TYR A 18 0.50 -18.85 0.46
C TYR A 18 0.52 -19.54 -0.90
N HIS A 19 1.70 -19.66 -1.48
CA HIS A 19 1.95 -20.40 -2.71
C HIS A 19 2.96 -21.54 -2.45
N PRO A 20 2.69 -22.79 -2.88
CA PRO A 20 3.54 -23.93 -2.57
C PRO A 20 4.91 -23.91 -3.26
N THR A 21 5.03 -23.22 -4.39
CA THR A 21 6.31 -23.02 -5.07
C THR A 21 7.10 -21.89 -4.42
N VAL A 22 8.37 -22.17 -4.09
CA VAL A 22 9.34 -21.18 -3.62
C VAL A 22 9.75 -20.25 -4.77
N GLY A 23 9.81 -18.95 -4.48
CA GLY A 23 10.25 -17.92 -5.41
C GLY A 23 9.17 -17.48 -6.39
N THR A 24 7.90 -17.82 -6.15
CA THR A 24 6.77 -17.28 -6.92
C THR A 24 6.78 -15.76 -6.83
N GLU A 25 6.52 -15.09 -7.95
CA GLU A 25 6.45 -13.64 -7.97
C GLU A 25 5.20 -13.11 -7.26
N VAL A 26 5.23 -11.83 -6.89
CA VAL A 26 4.06 -11.13 -6.34
C VAL A 26 2.88 -11.27 -7.31
N PRO A 27 1.64 -11.47 -6.82
CA PRO A 27 0.47 -11.58 -7.69
C PRO A 27 0.38 -10.46 -8.72
N ALA A 28 0.10 -10.82 -9.98
CA ALA A 28 -0.08 -9.88 -11.07
C ALA A 28 -1.34 -9.02 -10.88
N ASP A 29 -2.40 -9.63 -10.34
CA ASP A 29 -3.58 -8.95 -9.81
C ASP A 29 -3.63 -9.10 -8.29
N PRO A 30 -3.20 -8.07 -7.52
CA PRO A 30 -3.23 -8.11 -6.06
C PRO A 30 -4.63 -8.27 -5.46
N ASP A 31 -5.69 -7.98 -6.21
CA ASP A 31 -7.07 -8.15 -5.76
C ASP A 31 -7.57 -9.59 -5.90
N ASN A 32 -7.00 -10.35 -6.85
CA ASN A 32 -7.39 -11.73 -7.14
C ASN A 32 -6.17 -12.68 -7.16
N PRO A 33 -5.39 -12.78 -6.07
CA PRO A 33 -4.12 -13.53 -6.07
C PRO A 33 -4.27 -15.03 -6.34
N GLU A 34 -5.47 -15.58 -6.14
CA GLU A 34 -5.79 -16.98 -6.44
C GLU A 34 -5.63 -17.32 -7.93
N THR A 35 -5.73 -16.35 -8.84
CA THR A 35 -5.50 -16.56 -10.28
C THR A 35 -4.07 -16.98 -10.58
N ASP A 36 -3.12 -16.58 -9.73
CA ASP A 36 -1.70 -16.90 -9.83
C ASP A 36 -1.32 -18.12 -8.96
N GLY A 37 -2.32 -18.86 -8.46
CA GLY A 37 -2.12 -20.10 -7.70
C GLY A 37 -1.86 -19.91 -6.20
N TYR A 38 -2.02 -18.68 -5.67
CA TYR A 38 -2.00 -18.45 -4.23
C TYR A 38 -3.26 -19.04 -3.57
N VAL A 39 -3.09 -19.55 -2.36
CA VAL A 39 -4.16 -20.07 -1.51
C VAL A 39 -4.44 -19.06 -0.40
N ASP A 40 -5.69 -18.63 -0.25
CA ASP A 40 -6.13 -17.81 0.88
C ASP A 40 -6.08 -18.65 2.18
N LEU A 41 -5.32 -18.15 3.16
CA LEU A 41 -5.19 -18.75 4.48
C LEU A 41 -6.15 -18.12 5.50
N GLY A 42 -6.84 -17.03 5.13
CA GLY A 42 -7.75 -16.27 5.97
C GLY A 42 -7.18 -14.90 6.37
N HIS A 43 -7.82 -14.27 7.33
CA HIS A 43 -7.56 -12.88 7.69
C HIS A 43 -7.09 -12.67 9.15
N THR A 44 -6.47 -11.52 9.42
CA THR A 44 -6.10 -11.01 10.74
C THR A 44 -7.33 -10.81 11.61
N ALA A 45 -7.20 -10.98 12.93
CA ALA A 45 -8.15 -10.42 13.90
C ALA A 45 -7.69 -9.01 14.30
N LEU A 46 -8.63 -8.10 14.56
CA LEU A 46 -8.35 -6.71 14.95
C LEU A 46 -7.47 -6.61 16.21
N GLU A 47 -7.62 -7.58 17.12
CA GLU A 47 -6.93 -7.63 18.42
C GLU A 47 -5.59 -8.39 18.37
N ALA A 48 -5.29 -9.09 17.27
CA ALA A 48 -4.07 -9.87 17.09
C ALA A 48 -3.41 -9.51 15.74
N PRO A 49 -2.78 -8.33 15.64
CA PRO A 49 -2.23 -7.85 14.38
C PRO A 49 -1.03 -8.69 13.93
N PHE A 50 -0.77 -8.65 12.62
CA PHE A 50 0.42 -9.22 12.00
C PHE A 50 1.70 -8.69 12.66
N GLY A 51 2.56 -9.60 13.13
CA GLY A 51 3.81 -9.24 13.81
C GLY A 51 5.04 -9.61 13.00
N ILE A 52 6.01 -8.70 12.94
CA ILE A 52 7.33 -8.95 12.33
C ILE A 52 8.36 -8.98 13.46
N ASN A 53 9.16 -10.04 13.49
CA ASN A 53 10.25 -10.19 14.46
C ASN A 53 11.57 -10.39 13.73
N THR A 54 12.59 -9.67 14.18
CA THR A 54 13.96 -9.85 13.72
C THR A 54 14.80 -10.34 14.89
N GLU A 55 15.44 -11.49 14.72
CA GLU A 55 16.33 -12.08 15.72
C GLU A 55 17.76 -12.17 15.15
N GLY A 56 18.77 -11.99 15.99
CA GLY A 56 20.19 -12.09 15.60
C GLY A 56 20.81 -10.77 15.08
N GLY A 57 22.01 -10.87 14.51
CA GLY A 57 22.82 -9.69 14.12
C GLY A 57 23.71 -9.11 15.23
N GLU A 58 23.76 -9.76 16.38
CA GLU A 58 24.73 -9.45 17.43
C GLU A 58 26.13 -9.93 17.03
N GLN A 59 27.13 -9.10 17.34
CA GLN A 59 28.54 -9.40 17.10
C GLN A 59 29.13 -10.04 18.36
N ALA A 60 29.35 -11.35 18.35
CA ALA A 60 30.00 -12.06 19.46
C ALA A 60 31.53 -12.00 19.31
N VAL A 61 32.23 -11.45 20.32
CA VAL A 61 33.69 -11.36 20.31
C VAL A 61 34.32 -12.66 20.82
N LEU A 62 34.93 -13.46 19.94
CA LEU A 62 35.49 -14.78 20.28
C LEU A 62 36.86 -14.76 20.99
N GLY A 63 37.39 -13.58 21.32
CA GLY A 63 38.52 -13.44 22.26
C GLY A 63 39.83 -14.16 21.88
N THR A 64 40.12 -14.40 20.60
CA THR A 64 41.37 -15.08 20.20
C THR A 64 42.50 -14.10 19.83
N TRP A 65 43.69 -14.35 20.38
CA TRP A 65 44.87 -13.48 20.19
C TRP A 65 45.56 -13.68 18.84
N ARG A 66 45.23 -14.78 18.15
CA ARG A 66 46.05 -15.33 17.06
C ARG A 66 45.58 -14.93 15.65
N ASN A 67 44.34 -14.50 15.48
CA ASN A 67 43.82 -14.05 14.18
C ASN A 67 42.86 -12.86 14.34
N ARG A 68 43.23 -11.70 13.80
CA ARG A 68 42.43 -10.46 13.87
C ARG A 68 41.11 -10.57 13.09
N GLN A 69 41.03 -11.45 12.07
CA GLN A 69 39.81 -11.72 11.30
C GLN A 69 38.85 -12.72 11.97
N ALA A 70 39.29 -13.48 12.98
CA ALA A 70 38.47 -14.46 13.71
C ALA A 70 37.93 -13.92 15.05
N ARG A 71 37.87 -12.59 15.21
CA ARG A 71 37.51 -11.92 16.48
C ARG A 71 36.04 -11.62 16.63
N SER A 72 35.24 -11.76 15.58
CA SER A 72 33.80 -11.57 15.64
C SER A 72 33.08 -12.58 14.78
N VAL A 73 32.09 -13.27 15.34
CA VAL A 73 31.07 -13.97 14.57
C VAL A 73 29.78 -13.16 14.69
N ASN A 74 29.21 -12.80 13.54
CA ASN A 74 27.88 -12.23 13.49
C ASN A 74 26.89 -13.39 13.45
N SER A 75 25.95 -13.43 14.37
CA SER A 75 24.82 -14.35 14.22
C SER A 75 24.02 -13.96 12.98
N PRO A 76 23.60 -14.92 12.14
CA PRO A 76 22.73 -14.61 11.01
C PRO A 76 21.48 -13.89 11.53
N ARG A 77 21.09 -12.82 10.84
CA ARG A 77 19.80 -12.17 11.10
C ARG A 77 18.71 -13.04 10.49
N VAL A 78 17.71 -13.36 11.30
CA VAL A 78 16.54 -14.14 10.90
C VAL A 78 15.32 -13.24 11.05
N GLU A 79 14.55 -13.10 9.98
CA GLU A 79 13.27 -12.39 9.99
C GLU A 79 12.14 -13.40 10.01
N SER A 80 11.13 -13.16 10.85
CA SER A 80 9.98 -14.03 10.99
C SER A 80 8.68 -13.24 11.13
N PHE A 81 7.62 -13.81 10.58
CA PHE A 81 6.26 -13.28 10.61
C PHE A 81 5.39 -14.18 11.50
N ASN A 82 4.65 -13.58 12.41
CA ASN A 82 3.72 -14.28 13.30
C ASN A 82 2.29 -13.86 12.95
N PHE A 83 1.41 -14.85 12.79
CA PHE A 83 0.01 -14.62 12.49
C PHE A 83 -0.90 -15.76 12.99
N VAL A 84 -2.18 -15.46 13.10
CA VAL A 84 -3.22 -16.41 13.49
C VAL A 84 -4.08 -16.71 12.27
N VAL A 85 -4.15 -17.99 11.92
CA VAL A 85 -5.04 -18.48 10.87
C VAL A 85 -6.37 -18.87 11.51
N GLN A 86 -7.43 -18.11 11.22
CA GLN A 86 -8.76 -18.30 11.81
C GLN A 86 -9.57 -19.42 11.14
N GLN A 87 -9.09 -19.97 10.02
CA GLN A 87 -9.80 -21.00 9.26
C GLN A 87 -9.27 -22.40 9.58
N TRP A 88 -10.15 -23.29 10.01
CA TRP A 88 -9.84 -24.66 10.44
C TRP A 88 -9.97 -25.64 9.28
N THR A 89 -9.12 -25.49 8.26
CA THR A 89 -9.08 -26.36 7.08
C THR A 89 -7.96 -27.39 7.18
N GLU A 90 -8.07 -28.53 6.50
CA GLU A 90 -6.99 -29.51 6.39
C GLU A 90 -5.68 -28.85 5.90
N TYR A 91 -5.79 -27.91 4.97
CA TYR A 91 -4.66 -27.14 4.45
C TYR A 91 -3.92 -26.37 5.57
N ASN A 92 -4.68 -25.63 6.37
CA ASN A 92 -4.14 -24.83 7.47
C ASN A 92 -3.59 -25.71 8.59
N TYR A 93 -4.19 -26.87 8.83
CA TYR A 93 -3.61 -27.87 9.73
C TYR A 93 -2.26 -28.40 9.25
N ARG A 94 -2.05 -28.56 7.94
CA ARG A 94 -0.74 -28.97 7.40
C ARG A 94 0.29 -27.85 7.50
N LEU A 95 -0.12 -26.59 7.38
CA LEU A 95 0.76 -25.46 7.70
C LEU A 95 1.15 -25.43 9.19
N TYR A 96 0.19 -25.72 10.07
CA TYR A 96 0.39 -25.71 11.51
C TYR A 96 1.21 -26.91 12.02
N PHE A 97 0.87 -28.13 11.61
CA PHE A 97 1.50 -29.37 12.07
C PHE A 97 2.70 -29.84 11.24
N GLY A 98 2.92 -29.24 10.07
CA GLY A 98 3.99 -29.59 9.14
C GLY A 98 3.48 -30.26 7.86
N ALA A 99 4.27 -30.18 6.79
CA ALA A 99 3.93 -30.66 5.45
C ALA A 99 3.58 -32.16 5.42
N ASN A 100 4.15 -32.92 6.35
CA ASN A 100 3.94 -34.34 6.57
C ASN A 100 2.89 -34.68 7.66
N ALA A 101 2.04 -33.73 8.04
CA ALA A 101 0.91 -34.00 8.94
C ALA A 101 0.03 -35.13 8.38
N ILE A 102 -0.51 -35.93 9.30
CA ILE A 102 -1.29 -37.12 8.97
C ILE A 102 -2.76 -36.77 9.14
N THR A 103 -3.57 -37.01 8.13
CA THR A 103 -5.04 -37.00 8.22
C THR A 103 -5.53 -38.44 8.27
N ASP A 104 -6.25 -38.81 9.34
CA ASP A 104 -6.81 -40.15 9.46
C ASP A 104 -8.09 -40.33 8.60
N PRO A 105 -8.60 -41.57 8.43
CA PRO A 105 -9.84 -41.80 7.69
C PRO A 105 -11.09 -41.13 8.25
N ASN A 106 -11.05 -40.63 9.49
CA ASN A 106 -12.14 -39.92 10.14
C ASN A 106 -12.05 -38.39 9.96
N GLY A 107 -11.00 -37.89 9.28
CA GLY A 107 -10.79 -36.48 9.00
C GLY A 107 -10.03 -35.73 10.10
N TYR A 108 -9.43 -36.41 11.08
CA TYR A 108 -8.57 -35.76 12.07
C TYR A 108 -7.16 -35.56 11.53
N THR A 109 -6.70 -34.31 11.44
CA THR A 109 -5.32 -33.97 11.07
C THR A 109 -4.48 -33.73 12.32
N TYR A 110 -3.31 -34.36 12.42
CA TYR A 110 -2.40 -34.23 13.56
C TYR A 110 -0.92 -34.29 13.14
N ALA A 111 -0.04 -33.85 14.04
CA ALA A 111 1.40 -33.80 13.81
C ALA A 111 2.02 -35.18 13.62
N HIS A 112 2.92 -35.28 12.63
CA HIS A 112 3.83 -36.40 12.52
C HIS A 112 4.81 -36.41 13.70
N LYS A 113 5.32 -37.59 14.09
CA LYS A 113 6.31 -37.74 15.17
C LYS A 113 7.62 -36.97 14.93
N ASP A 114 7.95 -36.80 13.65
CA ASP A 114 9.10 -36.08 13.13
C ASP A 114 8.54 -35.03 12.15
N PRO A 115 7.99 -33.90 12.63
CA PRO A 115 7.29 -32.95 11.76
C PRO A 115 8.29 -32.21 10.86
N VAL A 116 7.88 -31.97 9.62
CA VAL A 116 8.66 -31.26 8.60
C VAL A 116 7.99 -29.93 8.32
N GLU A 117 8.75 -28.85 8.39
CA GLU A 117 8.25 -27.50 8.11
C GLU A 117 7.76 -27.38 6.67
N THR A 118 6.77 -26.51 6.45
CA THR A 118 6.25 -26.26 5.10
C THR A 118 7.03 -25.12 4.45
N GLU A 119 7.76 -25.39 3.36
CA GLU A 119 8.44 -24.34 2.59
C GLU A 119 7.54 -23.81 1.45
N GLY A 120 7.65 -22.51 1.15
CA GLY A 120 6.95 -21.90 0.01
C GLY A 120 7.11 -20.39 -0.05
N THR A 121 6.19 -19.73 -0.74
CA THR A 121 6.11 -18.27 -0.84
C THR A 121 4.94 -17.75 -0.01
N LEU A 122 5.17 -16.73 0.81
CA LEU A 122 4.13 -16.07 1.61
C LEU A 122 3.89 -14.67 1.06
N TRP A 123 2.62 -14.31 0.89
CA TRP A 123 2.20 -12.95 0.56
C TRP A 123 1.13 -12.49 1.54
N VAL A 124 1.30 -11.31 2.12
CA VAL A 124 0.35 -10.75 3.09
C VAL A 124 -0.11 -9.39 2.57
N ARG A 125 -1.41 -9.14 2.60
CA ARG A 125 -2.03 -7.88 2.16
C ARG A 125 -2.82 -7.28 3.31
N ILE A 126 -2.50 -6.05 3.72
CA ILE A 126 -3.25 -5.27 4.71
C ILE A 126 -3.89 -4.11 3.97
N GLU A 127 -5.20 -3.91 4.20
CA GLU A 127 -5.97 -2.84 3.55
C GLU A 127 -6.53 -1.89 4.60
N ASP A 128 -6.54 -0.60 4.29
CA ASP A 128 -7.25 0.43 5.05
C ASP A 128 -7.89 1.42 4.06
N GLY A 129 -9.18 1.23 3.79
CA GLY A 129 -9.91 2.02 2.79
C GLY A 129 -9.27 1.98 1.39
N ALA A 130 -8.58 3.07 1.04
CA ALA A 130 -7.84 3.24 -0.22
C ALA A 130 -6.33 3.04 -0.06
N GLU A 131 -5.83 2.53 1.05
CA GLU A 131 -4.41 2.28 1.24
C GLU A 131 -4.14 0.79 1.41
N ARG A 132 -2.99 0.32 0.90
CA ARG A 132 -2.58 -1.08 1.03
C ARG A 132 -1.10 -1.22 1.37
N VAL A 133 -0.83 -2.14 2.28
CA VAL A 133 0.52 -2.55 2.67
C VAL A 133 0.68 -4.04 2.38
N ALA A 134 1.74 -4.43 1.68
CA ALA A 134 1.99 -5.81 1.35
C ALA A 134 3.38 -6.29 1.77
N PHE A 135 3.44 -7.55 2.21
CA PHE A 135 4.67 -8.24 2.58
C PHE A 135 4.84 -9.46 1.69
N HIS A 136 6.06 -9.66 1.19
CA HIS A 136 6.38 -10.77 0.31
C HIS A 136 7.61 -11.53 0.82
N GLY A 137 7.37 -12.77 1.23
CA GLY A 137 8.40 -13.72 1.63
C GLY A 137 8.61 -14.74 0.50
N PRO A 138 9.56 -14.52 -0.43
CA PRO A 138 9.75 -15.41 -1.59
C PRO A 138 10.20 -16.82 -1.22
N ARG A 139 10.80 -16.96 -0.03
CA ARG A 139 11.12 -18.27 0.55
C ARG A 139 10.94 -18.22 2.06
N VAL A 140 9.87 -18.84 2.53
CA VAL A 140 9.58 -19.01 3.94
C VAL A 140 9.53 -20.49 4.31
N SER A 141 9.92 -20.79 5.54
CA SER A 141 9.48 -22.00 6.25
C SER A 141 8.33 -21.61 7.17
N ILE A 142 7.26 -22.40 7.19
CA ILE A 142 6.05 -22.17 7.98
C ILE A 142 5.85 -23.35 8.93
N PHE A 143 5.66 -23.02 10.22
CA PHE A 143 5.41 -24.01 11.27
C PHE A 143 4.62 -23.42 12.44
N ARG A 144 4.02 -24.25 13.31
CA ARG A 144 3.34 -23.76 14.52
C ARG A 144 4.24 -22.87 15.36
N ASN A 145 3.65 -21.86 16.00
CA ASN A 145 4.35 -21.06 16.99
C ASN A 145 4.61 -21.88 18.26
N GLU A 146 5.75 -21.68 18.93
CA GLU A 146 6.16 -22.42 20.14
C GLU A 146 5.35 -22.02 21.39
N ALA A 147 4.73 -20.84 21.37
CA ALA A 147 3.79 -20.42 22.41
C ALA A 147 2.35 -20.81 22.03
N LEU A 148 1.86 -21.92 22.58
CA LEU A 148 0.44 -22.28 22.53
C LEU A 148 -0.24 -21.81 23.82
N ALA A 149 -0.92 -20.68 23.77
CA ALA A 149 -1.83 -20.27 24.83
C ALA A 149 -3.23 -20.82 24.52
N LEU A 150 -3.74 -21.75 25.34
CA LEU A 150 -5.14 -22.21 25.27
C LEU A 150 -6.05 -21.24 26.04
N GLU A 151 -5.96 -19.96 25.72
CA GLU A 151 -6.89 -18.97 26.24
C GLU A 151 -8.21 -19.07 25.46
N ALA A 152 -9.34 -18.77 26.11
CA ALA A 152 -10.66 -18.94 25.49
C ALA A 152 -10.81 -18.17 24.16
N GLU A 153 -10.07 -17.06 24.03
CA GLU A 153 -10.00 -16.22 22.83
C GLU A 153 -9.07 -16.81 21.76
N ALA A 154 -8.05 -17.58 22.15
CA ALA A 154 -7.12 -18.25 21.22
C ALA A 154 -7.69 -19.54 20.60
N LEU A 155 -8.78 -20.08 21.15
CA LEU A 155 -9.50 -21.23 20.56
C LEU A 155 -10.14 -20.90 19.20
N GLY A 156 -10.19 -19.62 18.80
CA GLY A 156 -10.70 -19.20 17.50
C GLY A 156 -9.78 -19.55 16.32
N GLY A 157 -8.47 -19.72 16.53
CA GLY A 157 -7.52 -19.84 15.42
C GLY A 157 -6.19 -20.51 15.75
N LEU A 158 -5.46 -20.89 14.70
CA LEU A 158 -4.18 -21.58 14.78
C LEU A 158 -3.03 -20.57 14.65
N SER A 159 -2.19 -20.48 15.68
CA SER A 159 -1.02 -19.59 15.68
C SER A 159 0.16 -20.19 14.92
N VAL A 160 0.63 -19.50 13.88
CA VAL A 160 1.69 -19.96 12.97
C VAL A 160 2.83 -18.93 12.92
N ARG A 161 4.07 -19.42 12.78
CA ARG A 161 5.28 -18.63 12.51
C ARG A 161 5.82 -18.98 11.13
N ALA A 162 6.07 -17.95 10.31
CA ALA A 162 6.78 -18.08 9.05
C ALA A 162 8.17 -17.44 9.17
N THR A 163 9.23 -18.21 8.91
CA THR A 163 10.62 -17.77 8.98
C THR A 163 11.19 -17.61 7.57
N VAL A 164 11.72 -16.44 7.24
CA VAL A 164 12.34 -16.20 5.93
C VAL A 164 13.69 -16.89 5.87
N LEU A 165 13.88 -17.80 4.90
CA LEU A 165 15.09 -18.63 4.78
C LEU A 165 16.17 -18.02 3.88
N GLY A 166 15.91 -16.88 3.26
CA GLY A 166 16.85 -16.17 2.38
C GLY A 166 16.15 -15.45 1.23
N ARG A 167 16.85 -14.52 0.57
CA ARG A 167 16.35 -13.83 -0.62
C ARG A 167 16.94 -14.48 -1.88
N ALA A 168 16.10 -14.83 -2.84
CA ALA A 168 16.55 -15.22 -4.17
C ALA A 168 16.50 -13.99 -5.08
N GLY A 169 17.63 -13.60 -5.69
CA GLY A 169 17.68 -12.47 -6.62
C GLY A 169 17.26 -11.12 -6.01
N ASP A 170 16.64 -10.26 -6.83
CA ASP A 170 16.23 -8.89 -6.48
C ASP A 170 14.78 -8.79 -5.97
N GLN A 171 14.26 -9.90 -5.40
CA GLN A 171 12.87 -10.00 -4.96
C GLN A 171 12.60 -9.07 -3.76
N ARG A 172 11.60 -8.19 -3.91
CA ARG A 172 11.19 -7.21 -2.89
C ARG A 172 10.52 -7.92 -1.71
N MET A 173 10.94 -7.56 -0.51
CA MET A 173 10.44 -8.16 0.75
C MET A 173 9.28 -7.37 1.38
N TYR A 174 9.29 -6.05 1.15
CA TYR A 174 8.34 -5.08 1.66
C TYR A 174 7.84 -4.25 0.49
N GLY A 175 6.53 -4.00 0.42
CA GLY A 175 5.92 -3.16 -0.60
C GLY A 175 4.77 -2.35 -0.03
N LEU A 176 4.81 -1.04 -0.20
CA LEU A 176 3.66 -0.16 0.03
C LEU A 176 3.05 0.11 -1.33
N THR A 177 1.79 -0.28 -1.50
CA THR A 177 1.04 0.01 -2.71
C THR A 177 -0.15 0.84 -2.28
N PRO A 178 -0.10 2.18 -2.30
CA PRO A 178 -1.32 2.95 -2.15
C PRO A 178 -2.33 2.43 -3.17
N LYS A 179 -3.58 2.14 -2.77
CA LYS A 179 -4.62 1.93 -3.78
C LYS A 179 -4.61 3.22 -4.54
N GLN A 180 -4.40 3.16 -5.85
CA GLN A 180 -4.45 4.34 -6.68
C GLN A 180 -5.70 5.12 -6.25
N SER A 181 -5.51 6.31 -5.68
CA SER A 181 -6.64 7.19 -5.32
C SER A 181 -7.52 7.17 -6.55
N ALA A 182 -8.79 6.79 -6.40
CA ALA A 182 -9.69 6.68 -7.53
C ALA A 182 -9.47 7.92 -8.39
N SER A 183 -9.02 7.72 -9.63
CA SER A 183 -8.81 8.84 -10.55
C SER A 183 -10.21 9.34 -10.87
N LEU A 184 -10.73 10.22 -10.01
CA LEU A 184 -12.02 10.83 -10.20
C LEU A 184 -11.95 11.57 -11.53
N ALA A 185 -12.75 11.09 -12.48
CA ALA A 185 -12.88 11.73 -13.76
C ALA A 185 -13.67 13.00 -13.53
N ALA A 186 -13.07 14.15 -13.84
CA ALA A 186 -13.85 15.38 -13.86
C ALA A 186 -14.99 15.21 -14.87
N VAL A 187 -16.19 15.63 -14.49
CA VAL A 187 -17.38 15.68 -15.35
C VAL A 187 -17.79 17.12 -15.66
N GLY A 188 -17.21 18.09 -14.95
CA GLY A 188 -17.42 19.53 -15.13
C GLY A 188 -16.26 20.38 -14.61
N LEU A 189 -16.20 21.62 -15.09
CA LEU A 189 -15.26 22.65 -14.67
C LEU A 189 -15.97 24.01 -14.73
N ASP A 190 -15.88 24.79 -13.65
CA ASP A 190 -16.44 26.14 -13.54
C ASP A 190 -15.34 27.14 -13.14
N VAL A 191 -15.21 28.23 -13.89
CA VAL A 191 -14.27 29.33 -13.65
C VAL A 191 -15.02 30.51 -13.03
N THR A 192 -14.49 31.03 -11.91
CA THR A 192 -15.07 32.18 -11.21
C THR A 192 -14.05 33.29 -10.98
N PRO A 193 -14.42 34.57 -11.18
CA PRO A 193 -15.65 35.03 -11.84
C PRO A 193 -15.67 34.70 -13.35
N ALA A 194 -16.88 34.59 -13.93
CA ALA A 194 -17.06 34.38 -15.37
C ALA A 194 -16.80 35.65 -16.22
N THR A 195 -16.84 36.83 -15.60
CA THR A 195 -16.51 38.11 -16.24
C THR A 195 -15.72 38.99 -15.28
N SER A 196 -14.69 39.64 -15.79
CA SER A 196 -13.79 40.52 -15.06
C SER A 196 -13.68 41.88 -15.76
N SER A 197 -13.63 42.97 -14.98
CA SER A 197 -13.41 44.33 -15.49
C SER A 197 -12.28 45.00 -14.70
N LEU A 198 -11.19 45.30 -15.40
CA LEU A 198 -9.96 45.79 -14.80
C LEU A 198 -9.51 47.10 -15.44
N ALA A 199 -8.88 47.96 -14.65
CA ALA A 199 -8.08 49.06 -15.19
C ALA A 199 -6.73 48.51 -15.71
N VAL A 200 -6.06 49.24 -16.60
CA VAL A 200 -4.69 48.93 -17.03
C VAL A 200 -3.77 48.74 -15.81
N SER A 201 -2.95 47.68 -15.80
CA SER A 201 -2.13 47.21 -14.66
C SER A 201 -2.89 46.65 -13.45
N GLY A 202 -4.22 46.55 -13.52
CA GLY A 202 -5.02 45.84 -12.52
C GLY A 202 -4.80 44.34 -12.59
N THR A 203 -5.00 43.66 -11.46
CA THR A 203 -4.91 42.20 -11.37
C THR A 203 -6.14 41.61 -10.70
N GLU A 204 -6.52 40.41 -11.11
CA GLU A 204 -7.63 39.66 -10.49
C GLU A 204 -7.32 38.17 -10.46
N GLN A 205 -7.67 37.53 -9.35
CA GLN A 205 -7.47 36.11 -9.15
C GLN A 205 -8.71 35.35 -9.62
N LEU A 206 -8.53 34.45 -10.59
CA LEU A 206 -9.57 33.50 -10.97
C LEU A 206 -9.44 32.21 -10.14
N ALA A 207 -10.57 31.57 -9.89
CA ALA A 207 -10.64 30.23 -9.33
C ALA A 207 -11.26 29.26 -10.35
N ALA A 208 -10.79 28.02 -10.37
CA ALA A 208 -11.37 26.94 -11.17
C ALA A 208 -11.81 25.81 -10.24
N GLU A 209 -13.09 25.45 -10.26
CA GLU A 209 -13.66 24.36 -9.46
C GLU A 209 -14.07 23.22 -10.39
N ALA A 210 -13.56 22.01 -10.14
CA ALA A 210 -13.95 20.81 -10.88
C ALA A 210 -15.06 20.06 -10.14
N THR A 211 -16.02 19.53 -10.89
CA THR A 211 -17.01 18.55 -10.38
C THR A 211 -16.65 17.17 -10.88
N TYR A 212 -16.70 16.17 -10.00
CA TYR A 212 -16.32 14.79 -10.30
C TYR A 212 -17.55 13.86 -10.45
N ASP A 213 -17.32 12.67 -10.99
CA ASP A 213 -18.35 11.65 -11.26
C ASP A 213 -19.05 11.12 -10.00
N ASP A 214 -18.44 11.27 -8.83
CA ASP A 214 -19.02 11.00 -7.51
C ASP A 214 -19.82 12.18 -6.91
N ALA A 215 -19.99 13.26 -7.68
CA ALA A 215 -20.62 14.52 -7.31
C ALA A 215 -19.86 15.36 -6.26
N SER A 216 -18.62 15.01 -5.93
CA SER A 216 -17.73 15.90 -5.16
C SER A 216 -17.23 17.07 -6.01
N THR A 217 -16.80 18.15 -5.37
CA THR A 217 -16.13 19.27 -6.02
C THR A 217 -14.77 19.57 -5.39
N ALA A 218 -13.83 20.09 -6.18
CA ALA A 218 -12.52 20.52 -5.68
C ALA A 218 -12.00 21.75 -6.42
N ASP A 219 -11.28 22.61 -5.69
CA ASP A 219 -10.51 23.70 -6.28
C ASP A 219 -9.30 23.12 -7.04
N VAL A 220 -9.30 23.33 -8.35
CA VAL A 220 -8.27 22.89 -9.29
C VAL A 220 -7.50 24.07 -9.89
N THR A 221 -7.58 25.26 -9.31
CA THR A 221 -6.97 26.50 -9.83
C THR A 221 -5.48 26.34 -10.16
N LEU A 222 -4.72 25.66 -9.28
CA LEU A 222 -3.28 25.41 -9.48
C LEU A 222 -2.98 24.21 -10.40
N SER A 223 -3.98 23.36 -10.62
CA SER A 223 -3.88 22.14 -11.43
C SER A 223 -4.42 22.34 -12.86
N ALA A 224 -5.20 23.40 -13.09
CA ALA A 224 -5.74 23.77 -14.38
C ALA A 224 -4.68 24.44 -15.25
N MET A 225 -4.76 24.19 -16.57
CA MET A 225 -3.95 24.89 -17.56
C MET A 225 -4.67 26.17 -17.96
N TRP A 226 -4.04 27.30 -17.69
CA TRP A 226 -4.57 28.63 -18.00
C TRP A 226 -4.00 29.18 -19.32
N GLY A 227 -4.82 29.87 -20.09
CA GLY A 227 -4.43 30.58 -21.30
C GLY A 227 -5.27 31.83 -21.54
N THR A 228 -4.80 32.72 -22.41
CA THR A 228 -5.51 33.95 -22.81
C THR A 228 -5.62 34.01 -24.32
N SER A 229 -6.71 34.59 -24.83
CA SER A 229 -6.89 34.82 -26.26
C SER A 229 -5.96 35.90 -26.82
N ASP A 230 -5.53 36.85 -25.98
CA ASP A 230 -4.67 37.97 -26.38
C ASP A 230 -3.80 38.48 -25.20
N GLU A 231 -2.53 38.07 -25.20
CA GLU A 231 -1.53 38.49 -24.20
C GLU A 231 -1.20 39.98 -24.26
N GLN A 232 -1.51 40.69 -25.36
CA GLN A 232 -1.32 42.14 -25.45
C GLN A 232 -2.39 42.92 -24.68
N ILE A 233 -3.54 42.29 -24.37
CA ILE A 233 -4.65 42.89 -23.63
C ILE A 233 -4.64 42.40 -22.18
N ALA A 234 -4.55 41.09 -21.94
CA ALA A 234 -4.48 40.51 -20.60
C ALA A 234 -3.63 39.24 -20.59
N THR A 235 -2.80 39.09 -19.55
CA THR A 235 -2.00 37.89 -19.31
C THR A 235 -2.57 37.11 -18.13
N VAL A 236 -2.35 35.79 -18.09
CA VAL A 236 -2.75 34.93 -16.98
C VAL A 236 -1.57 34.06 -16.54
N SER A 237 -1.35 33.94 -15.24
CA SER A 237 -0.33 33.07 -14.67
C SER A 237 -0.83 31.63 -14.53
N SER A 238 0.10 30.70 -14.28
CA SER A 238 -0.24 29.30 -13.98
C SER A 238 -1.06 29.12 -12.70
N SER A 239 -1.14 30.14 -11.84
CA SER A 239 -1.96 30.13 -10.64
C SER A 239 -3.32 30.81 -10.84
N GLY A 240 -3.72 31.13 -12.08
CA GLY A 240 -5.01 31.80 -12.36
C GLY A 240 -5.04 33.30 -12.07
N LEU A 241 -3.90 33.94 -11.76
CA LEU A 241 -3.83 35.39 -11.58
C LEU A 241 -3.76 36.10 -12.95
N VAL A 242 -4.78 36.89 -13.27
CA VAL A 242 -4.89 37.73 -14.47
C VAL A 242 -4.24 39.09 -14.22
N THR A 243 -3.49 39.61 -15.20
CA THR A 243 -2.91 40.95 -15.20
C THR A 243 -3.30 41.69 -16.48
N ALA A 244 -3.94 42.84 -16.34
CA ALA A 244 -4.37 43.70 -17.45
C ALA A 244 -3.20 44.50 -18.03
N VAL A 245 -3.02 44.42 -19.35
CA VAL A 245 -1.87 45.02 -20.07
C VAL A 245 -2.28 46.27 -20.85
N ALA A 246 -3.35 46.21 -21.63
CA ALA A 246 -3.83 47.32 -22.45
C ALA A 246 -5.35 47.29 -22.59
N THR A 247 -5.96 48.44 -22.90
CA THR A 247 -7.41 48.57 -23.10
C THR A 247 -7.90 47.66 -24.22
N GLY A 248 -8.95 46.89 -23.97
CA GLY A 248 -9.47 45.90 -24.91
C GLY A 248 -10.25 44.79 -24.20
N SER A 249 -10.54 43.71 -24.92
CA SER A 249 -11.20 42.52 -24.39
C SER A 249 -10.37 41.28 -24.68
N ALA A 250 -10.17 40.41 -23.70
CA ALA A 250 -9.53 39.11 -23.84
C ALA A 250 -10.32 38.05 -23.09
N THR A 251 -10.35 36.83 -23.61
CA THR A 251 -10.97 35.68 -22.93
C THR A 251 -9.86 34.84 -22.30
N VAL A 252 -9.96 34.60 -21.01
CA VAL A 252 -9.08 33.70 -20.26
C VAL A 252 -9.75 32.34 -20.19
N THR A 253 -9.00 31.28 -20.49
CA THR A 253 -9.49 29.90 -20.56
C THR A 253 -8.76 29.02 -19.55
N ALA A 254 -9.51 28.23 -18.79
CA ALA A 254 -8.98 27.16 -17.94
C ALA A 254 -9.32 25.79 -18.56
N VAL A 255 -8.34 24.87 -18.54
CA VAL A 255 -8.52 23.49 -19.00
C VAL A 255 -8.09 22.52 -17.90
N TYR A 256 -8.95 21.57 -17.55
CA TYR A 256 -8.66 20.53 -16.55
C TYR A 256 -9.31 19.20 -16.94
N GLN A 257 -8.53 18.12 -17.00
CA GLN A 257 -8.97 16.78 -17.44
C GLN A 257 -9.82 16.74 -18.74
N GLY A 258 -9.56 17.65 -19.68
CA GLY A 258 -10.30 17.74 -20.95
C GLY A 258 -11.58 18.58 -20.89
N HIS A 259 -11.98 19.06 -19.71
CA HIS A 259 -13.03 20.06 -19.53
C HIS A 259 -12.45 21.48 -19.67
N THR A 260 -13.26 22.41 -20.16
CA THR A 260 -12.85 23.78 -20.45
C THR A 260 -13.93 24.75 -19.99
N ASP A 261 -13.52 25.82 -19.34
CA ASP A 261 -14.39 26.96 -19.05
C ASP A 261 -13.61 28.29 -19.12
N THR A 262 -14.31 29.42 -19.18
CA THR A 262 -13.73 30.72 -19.56
C THR A 262 -14.18 31.89 -18.68
N CYS A 263 -13.31 32.89 -18.56
CA CYS A 263 -13.63 34.22 -18.03
C CYS A 263 -13.40 35.29 -19.10
N ASP A 264 -14.39 36.14 -19.35
CA ASP A 264 -14.24 37.31 -20.23
C ASP A 264 -13.67 38.51 -19.46
N VAL A 265 -12.50 38.97 -19.87
CA VAL A 265 -11.77 40.09 -19.25
C VAL A 265 -11.93 41.34 -20.12
N THR A 266 -12.46 42.41 -19.54
CA THR A 266 -12.54 43.74 -20.18
C THR A 266 -11.60 44.72 -19.48
N VAL A 267 -10.68 45.30 -20.24
CA VAL A 267 -9.71 46.30 -19.74
C VAL A 267 -10.13 47.69 -20.19
N THR A 268 -10.36 48.59 -19.23
CA THR A 268 -10.79 49.98 -19.45
C THR A 268 -9.75 51.01 -19.05
#